data_AF-A0A3A8JDV0-F1
#
_entry.id   AF-A0A3A8JDV0-F1
#
_cell.length_a   1.000
_cell.length_b   1.000
_cell.length_c   1.000
_cell.angle_alpha   90.00
_cell.angle_beta   90.00
_cell.angle_gamma   90.00
#
_symmetry.space_group_name_H-M   'P 1'
#
loop_
_entity.id
_entity.type
_entity.pdbx_description
1 polymer ?
#
loop_
_entity_poly.entity_id
_entity_poly.type
_entity_poly.pdbx_seq_one_letter_code
_entity_poly.pdbx_strand_id
1 'polypeptide(L)'
;MFSTQVLLGRTAGGLYIPSPETRTAYVSRFSMEPNAVAFLESIAADCVSRNMYLLGRVDFEAFQSRTMVVGLNELPDFSFTAGSLTPGTIQPGGSTNLTFDVHTRCPAATTSTVGLYLMDANYQVLSVIGGVGIPSGGGTSRFPPTAISFSASIPPGSYYVALFADANEVIYESNENNNVGVIPLQITSALAATEAAPQELVPDVTLPSEVAGGARNPPPGDYVQRLAPQEALSVETH
;
A
#
# COMPACT_ATOMS: atom_id res chain seq x y z
N MET A 1 17.02 -21.75 -25.93
CA MET A 1 15.69 -22.27 -25.58
C MET A 1 15.90 -23.55 -24.80
N PHE A 2 15.65 -23.58 -23.48
CA PHE A 2 15.90 -24.80 -22.68
C PHE A 2 14.80 -25.82 -22.90
N SER A 3 15.17 -27.08 -23.14
CA SER A 3 14.21 -28.19 -23.27
C SER A 3 14.49 -29.24 -22.21
N THR A 4 13.43 -29.78 -21.61
CA THR A 4 13.49 -30.93 -20.71
C THR A 4 12.86 -32.12 -21.42
N GLN A 5 13.56 -33.25 -21.43
CA GLN A 5 13.01 -34.49 -21.95
C GLN A 5 12.31 -35.24 -20.83
N VAL A 6 11.05 -35.60 -21.05
CA VAL A 6 10.33 -36.55 -20.18
C VAL A 6 10.29 -37.88 -20.91
N LEU A 7 10.96 -38.89 -20.36
CA LEU A 7 10.90 -40.24 -20.88
C LEU A 7 9.55 -40.86 -20.53
N LEU A 8 8.73 -41.07 -21.55
CA LEU A 8 7.49 -41.83 -21.44
C LEU A 8 7.85 -43.30 -21.65
N GLY A 9 7.59 -44.16 -20.67
CA GLY A 9 8.10 -45.53 -20.63
C GLY A 9 7.77 -46.37 -21.87
N ARG A 10 8.61 -47.37 -22.18
CA ARG A 10 8.38 -48.34 -23.27
C ARG A 10 7.79 -49.63 -22.72
N THR A 11 6.82 -50.22 -23.41
CA THR A 11 6.42 -51.62 -23.26
C THR A 11 7.22 -52.52 -24.20
N ALA A 12 7.47 -53.76 -23.77
CA ALA A 12 8.14 -54.77 -24.59
C ALA A 12 7.30 -55.05 -25.85
N GLY A 13 7.85 -54.74 -27.03
CA GLY A 13 7.17 -54.93 -28.33
C GLY A 13 7.11 -53.70 -29.24
N GLY A 14 7.62 -52.54 -28.81
CA GLY A 14 7.78 -51.37 -29.68
C GLY A 14 6.51 -50.55 -29.95
N LEU A 15 5.36 -50.98 -29.44
CA LEU A 15 4.12 -50.20 -29.46
C LEU A 15 4.07 -49.28 -28.23
N TYR A 16 4.09 -47.97 -28.46
CA TYR A 16 4.01 -46.97 -27.40
C TYR A 16 2.57 -46.89 -26.86
N ILE A 17 2.39 -47.23 -25.58
CA ILE A 17 1.14 -47.01 -24.84
C ILE A 17 1.47 -46.01 -23.72
N PRO A 18 1.10 -44.72 -23.83
CA PRO A 18 1.29 -43.79 -22.74
C PRO A 18 0.51 -44.29 -21.52
N SER A 19 1.17 -44.35 -20.35
CA SER A 19 0.46 -44.55 -19.09
C SER A 19 -0.60 -43.46 -18.96
N PRO A 20 -1.83 -43.78 -18.52
CA PRO A 20 -2.86 -42.76 -18.27
C PRO A 20 -2.49 -41.80 -17.13
N GLU A 21 -1.41 -42.07 -16.40
CA GLU A 21 -0.91 -41.23 -15.33
C GLU A 21 -0.21 -39.96 -15.84
N THR A 22 -0.53 -38.83 -15.24
CA THR A 22 0.20 -37.58 -15.44
C THR A 22 1.66 -37.74 -14.97
N ARG A 23 2.61 -37.33 -15.82
CA ARG A 23 4.02 -37.19 -15.46
C ARG A 23 4.35 -35.71 -15.32
N THR A 24 4.93 -35.32 -14.19
CA THR A 24 5.35 -33.95 -13.90
C THR A 24 6.86 -33.82 -14.08
N ALA A 25 7.31 -32.75 -14.71
CA ALA A 25 8.71 -32.37 -14.79
C ALA A 25 8.89 -30.93 -14.31
N TYR A 26 9.97 -30.69 -13.57
CA TYR A 26 10.31 -29.38 -13.04
C TYR A 26 11.47 -28.80 -13.83
N VAL A 27 11.36 -27.52 -14.20
CA VAL A 27 12.47 -26.78 -14.80
C VAL A 27 12.99 -25.82 -13.75
N SER A 28 14.25 -25.98 -13.36
CA SER A 28 14.89 -25.11 -12.37
C SER A 28 15.35 -23.81 -13.04
N ARG A 29 15.27 -22.68 -12.31
CA ARG A 29 15.84 -21.41 -12.77
C ARG A 29 17.34 -21.50 -13.08
N PHE A 30 18.05 -22.35 -12.34
CA PHE A 30 19.51 -22.54 -12.49
C PHE A 30 19.87 -23.30 -13.78
N SER A 31 18.90 -24.00 -14.36
CA SER A 31 19.04 -24.73 -15.62
C SER A 31 18.34 -24.00 -16.76
N MET A 32 18.13 -22.69 -16.70
CA MET A 32 17.55 -21.91 -17.80
C MET A 32 18.62 -21.02 -18.43
N GLU A 33 18.44 -20.64 -19.69
CA GLU A 33 19.30 -19.62 -20.30
C GLU A 33 19.10 -18.27 -19.61
N PRO A 34 20.15 -17.43 -19.45
CA PRO A 34 20.06 -16.17 -18.72
C PRO A 34 18.97 -15.22 -19.24
N ASN A 35 18.74 -15.18 -20.55
CA ASN A 35 17.68 -14.36 -21.16
C ASN A 35 16.27 -14.87 -20.83
N ALA A 36 16.07 -16.19 -20.71
CA ALA A 36 14.80 -16.78 -20.31
C ALA A 36 14.52 -16.50 -18.82
N VAL A 37 15.55 -16.58 -17.97
CA VAL A 37 15.45 -16.19 -16.56
C VAL A 37 15.06 -14.71 -16.44
N ALA A 38 15.79 -13.82 -17.13
CA ALA A 38 15.50 -12.39 -17.11
C ALA A 38 14.09 -12.05 -17.61
N PHE A 39 13.57 -12.79 -18.60
CA PHE A 39 12.20 -12.63 -19.08
C PHE A 39 11.14 -13.10 -18.07
N LEU A 40 11.37 -14.23 -17.40
CA LEU A 40 10.44 -14.69 -16.35
C LEU A 40 10.49 -13.78 -15.12
N GLU A 41 11.67 -13.26 -14.79
CA GLU A 41 11.85 -12.27 -13.73
C GLU A 41 11.16 -10.94 -14.09
N SER A 42 11.16 -10.51 -15.35
CA SER A 42 10.39 -9.33 -15.75
C SER A 42 8.88 -9.55 -15.67
N ILE A 43 8.38 -10.73 -16.04
CA ILE A 43 6.96 -11.09 -15.85
C ILE A 43 6.58 -11.10 -14.37
N ALA A 44 7.46 -11.59 -13.50
CA ALA A 44 7.22 -11.59 -12.05
C ALA A 44 7.32 -10.19 -11.43
N ALA A 45 8.15 -9.31 -12.01
CA ALA A 45 8.27 -7.92 -11.60
C ALA A 45 7.06 -7.06 -12.07
N ASP A 46 6.39 -7.47 -13.14
CA ASP A 46 5.20 -6.82 -13.64
C ASP A 46 3.94 -7.24 -12.88
N CYS A 47 2.99 -6.32 -12.73
CA CYS A 47 1.69 -6.58 -12.11
C CYS A 47 0.63 -7.07 -13.11
N VAL A 48 1.06 -7.72 -14.20
CA VAL A 48 0.19 -8.16 -15.28
C VAL A 48 0.56 -9.57 -15.71
N SER A 49 -0.44 -10.44 -15.78
CA SER A 49 -0.27 -11.78 -16.34
C SER A 49 -0.10 -11.75 -17.86
N ARG A 50 0.72 -12.66 -18.39
CA ARG A 50 1.01 -12.78 -19.83
C ARG A 50 0.71 -14.19 -20.33
N ASN A 51 0.24 -14.27 -21.57
CA ASN A 51 0.11 -15.54 -22.27
C ASN A 51 1.49 -16.03 -22.73
N MET A 52 1.83 -17.25 -22.36
CA MET A 52 3.02 -17.97 -22.83
C MET A 52 2.60 -19.28 -23.49
N TYR A 53 3.47 -19.83 -24.33
CA TYR A 53 3.23 -21.12 -24.98
C TYR A 53 4.18 -22.16 -24.43
N LEU A 54 3.65 -23.24 -23.88
CA LEU A 54 4.42 -24.46 -23.68
C LEU A 54 4.55 -25.16 -25.02
N LEU A 55 5.77 -25.38 -25.49
CA LEU A 55 6.02 -26.18 -26.68
C LEU A 55 6.48 -27.58 -26.24
N GLY A 56 5.80 -28.60 -26.75
CA GLY A 56 6.14 -30.01 -26.54
C GLY A 56 6.24 -30.73 -27.88
N ARG A 57 7.08 -31.76 -27.96
CA ARG A 57 7.14 -32.68 -29.10
C ARG A 57 7.42 -34.10 -28.60
N VAL A 58 6.97 -35.09 -29.36
CA VAL A 58 7.20 -36.52 -29.09
C VAL A 58 7.97 -37.09 -30.28
N ASP A 59 9.04 -37.85 -30.02
CA ASP A 59 9.78 -38.65 -31.03
C ASP A 59 10.08 -37.92 -32.37
N PHE A 60 10.46 -36.64 -32.29
CA PHE A 60 10.80 -35.75 -33.42
C PHE A 60 9.63 -35.30 -34.31
N GLU A 61 8.39 -35.52 -33.88
CA GLU A 61 7.19 -34.95 -34.51
C GLU A 61 7.15 -33.42 -34.39
N ALA A 62 6.19 -32.82 -35.13
CA ALA A 62 5.91 -31.38 -35.06
C ALA A 62 5.62 -30.92 -33.62
N PHE A 63 6.05 -29.70 -33.29
CA PHE A 63 5.76 -29.09 -32.00
C PHE A 63 4.25 -28.88 -31.83
N GLN A 64 3.73 -29.36 -30.70
CA GLN A 64 2.42 -29.00 -30.19
C GLN A 64 2.61 -27.86 -29.20
N SER A 65 1.70 -26.88 -29.21
CA SER A 65 1.71 -25.78 -28.26
C SER A 65 0.47 -25.80 -27.39
N ARG A 66 0.63 -25.39 -26.13
CA ARG A 66 -0.49 -25.08 -25.24
C ARG A 66 -0.28 -23.71 -24.63
N THR A 67 -1.29 -22.86 -24.72
CA THR A 67 -1.26 -21.56 -24.04
C THR A 67 -1.34 -21.79 -22.52
N MET A 68 -0.47 -21.10 -21.80
CA MET A 68 -0.47 -20.97 -20.35
C MET A 68 -0.47 -19.49 -19.99
N VAL A 69 -1.02 -19.15 -18.83
CA VAL A 69 -0.95 -17.80 -18.28
C VAL A 69 0.13 -17.81 -17.20
N VAL A 70 1.10 -16.91 -17.30
CA VAL A 70 2.22 -16.78 -16.37
C VAL A 70 2.31 -15.33 -15.91
N GLY A 71 2.59 -15.14 -14.62
CA GLY A 71 2.65 -13.83 -13.96
C GLY A 71 1.72 -13.76 -12.76
N LEU A 72 1.87 -12.71 -11.97
CA LEU A 72 1.03 -12.45 -10.82
C LEU A 72 -0.02 -11.41 -11.23
N ASN A 73 -1.30 -11.69 -10.98
CA ASN A 73 -2.31 -10.63 -10.87
C ASN A 73 -2.20 -10.08 -9.45
N GLU A 74 -1.06 -9.47 -9.16
CA GLU A 74 -0.81 -8.85 -7.87
C GLU A 74 -1.65 -7.57 -7.78
N LEU A 75 -2.42 -7.48 -6.71
CA LEU A 75 -3.32 -6.35 -6.47
C LEU A 75 -2.51 -5.11 -6.08
N PRO A 76 -3.05 -3.90 -6.24
CA PRO A 76 -2.50 -2.71 -5.59
C PRO A 76 -2.24 -2.95 -4.10
N ASP A 77 -1.27 -2.24 -3.54
CA ASP A 77 -0.90 -2.35 -2.12
C ASP A 77 -0.34 -1.00 -1.66
N PHE A 78 -1.23 -0.16 -1.14
CA PHE A 78 -0.91 1.16 -0.65
C PHE A 78 -0.25 1.07 0.71
N SER A 79 0.92 1.69 0.80
CA SER A 79 1.65 1.87 2.03
C SER A 79 2.25 3.27 2.08
N PHE A 80 2.43 3.79 3.29
CA PHE A 80 3.12 5.06 3.48
C PHE A 80 4.63 4.83 3.54
N THR A 81 5.39 5.58 2.73
CA THR A 81 6.86 5.46 2.68
C THR A 81 7.57 6.65 3.32
N ALA A 82 6.87 7.75 3.56
CA ALA A 82 7.38 8.92 4.26
C ALA A 82 6.23 9.71 4.88
N GLY A 83 6.51 10.46 5.95
CA GLY A 83 5.53 11.31 6.61
C GLY A 83 6.18 12.20 7.66
N SER A 84 5.81 13.48 7.74
CA SER A 84 6.25 14.36 8.83
C SER A 84 5.27 15.50 9.10
N LEU A 85 5.36 16.02 10.33
CA LEU A 85 4.71 17.26 10.76
C LEU A 85 5.78 18.29 11.08
N THR A 86 5.69 19.46 10.47
CA THR A 86 6.65 20.55 10.69
C THR A 86 5.93 21.87 10.98
N PRO A 87 5.99 22.37 12.23
CA PRO A 87 6.60 21.75 13.42
C PRO A 87 5.80 20.55 13.96
N GLY A 88 6.49 19.55 14.54
CA GLY A 88 5.85 18.42 15.24
C GLY A 88 5.39 18.73 16.66
N THR A 89 5.71 19.93 17.16
CA THR A 89 5.32 20.42 18.48
C THR A 89 4.71 21.80 18.34
N ILE A 90 3.51 21.99 18.88
CA ILE A 90 2.77 23.26 18.84
C ILE A 90 2.18 23.61 20.20
N GLN A 91 1.67 24.82 20.32
CA GLN A 91 0.77 25.24 21.39
C GLN A 91 -0.70 25.13 20.92
N PRO A 92 -1.69 25.14 21.83
CA PRO A 92 -3.09 25.20 21.45
C PRO A 92 -3.34 26.39 20.50
N GLY A 93 -4.11 26.18 19.44
CA GLY A 93 -4.34 27.20 18.40
C GLY A 93 -3.24 27.26 17.33
N GLY A 94 -2.14 26.51 17.50
CA GLY A 94 -1.04 26.44 16.56
C GLY A 94 -1.37 25.68 15.28
N SER A 95 -0.44 25.74 14.33
CA SER A 95 -0.52 25.03 13.06
C SER A 95 0.74 24.23 12.77
N THR A 96 0.59 23.12 12.06
CA THR A 96 1.68 22.32 11.50
C THR A 96 1.54 22.17 9.99
N ASN A 97 2.62 21.83 9.29
CA ASN A 97 2.56 21.38 7.90
C ASN A 97 2.78 19.87 7.84
N LEU A 98 1.82 19.18 7.24
CA LEU A 98 1.88 17.76 6.95
C LEU A 98 2.48 17.52 5.56
N THR A 99 3.48 16.64 5.49
CA THR A 99 3.94 16.01 4.23
C THR A 99 3.89 14.50 4.38
N PHE A 100 3.63 13.79 3.28
CA PHE A 100 3.68 12.33 3.25
C PHE A 100 3.75 11.80 1.81
N ASP A 101 4.24 10.57 1.69
CA ASP A 101 4.30 9.83 0.44
C ASP A 101 3.51 8.52 0.59
N VAL A 102 2.62 8.25 -0.38
CA VAL A 102 1.91 6.97 -0.52
C VAL A 102 2.49 6.23 -1.72
N HIS A 103 2.83 4.96 -1.54
CA HIS A 103 3.34 4.10 -2.58
C HIS A 103 2.41 2.91 -2.81
N THR A 104 2.18 2.56 -4.07
CA THR A 104 1.72 1.22 -4.47
C THR A 104 2.58 0.73 -5.62
N ARG A 105 3.06 -0.52 -5.53
CA ARG A 105 3.83 -1.12 -6.63
C ARG A 105 2.93 -1.41 -7.82
N CYS A 106 1.81 -2.06 -7.58
CA CYS A 106 0.86 -2.44 -8.61
C CYS A 106 -0.20 -1.36 -8.84
N PRO A 107 -0.58 -1.09 -10.10
CA PRO A 107 -1.39 0.06 -10.41
C PRO A 107 -2.84 -0.11 -9.96
N ALA A 108 -3.33 0.86 -9.20
CA ALA A 108 -4.74 1.03 -8.89
C ALA A 108 -5.52 1.47 -10.14
N ALA A 109 -6.62 0.79 -10.48
CA ALA A 109 -7.41 1.08 -11.67
C ALA A 109 -8.26 2.37 -11.55
N THR A 110 -8.61 2.75 -10.32
CA THR A 110 -9.40 3.94 -9.98
C THR A 110 -8.63 4.84 -9.03
N THR A 111 -9.10 6.08 -8.86
CA THR A 111 -8.59 6.98 -7.83
C THR A 111 -9.05 6.50 -6.45
N SER A 112 -8.27 6.84 -5.43
CA SER A 112 -8.55 6.55 -4.03
C SER A 112 -8.40 7.84 -3.18
N THR A 113 -8.45 7.76 -1.85
CA THR A 113 -8.34 8.90 -0.95
C THR A 113 -7.55 8.52 0.29
N VAL A 114 -6.59 9.38 0.68
CA VAL A 114 -6.02 9.38 2.02
C VAL A 114 -6.95 10.12 2.96
N GLY A 115 -7.50 9.44 3.96
CA GLY A 115 -8.21 10.07 5.07
C GLY A 115 -7.22 10.56 6.13
N LEU A 116 -7.43 11.79 6.63
CA LEU A 116 -6.62 12.44 7.65
C LEU A 116 -7.42 12.56 8.95
N TYR A 117 -6.87 12.08 10.06
CA TYR A 117 -7.55 12.06 11.36
C TYR A 117 -6.63 12.50 12.47
N LEU A 118 -7.21 13.13 13.49
CA LEU A 118 -6.53 13.38 14.76
C LEU A 118 -6.83 12.23 15.71
N MET A 119 -5.80 11.66 16.33
CA MET A 119 -5.91 10.63 17.35
C MET A 119 -5.31 11.08 18.68
N ASP A 120 -5.81 10.51 19.77
CA ASP A 120 -5.21 10.62 21.10
C ASP A 120 -3.99 9.69 21.27
N ALA A 121 -3.37 9.74 22.45
CA ALA A 121 -2.24 8.90 22.82
C ALA A 121 -2.54 7.38 22.85
N ASN A 122 -3.83 6.98 22.84
CA ASN A 122 -4.28 5.59 22.83
C ASN A 122 -4.79 5.16 21.45
N TYR A 123 -4.44 5.92 20.40
CA TYR A 123 -4.85 5.69 19.01
C TYR A 123 -6.37 5.71 18.79
N GLN A 124 -7.12 6.41 19.66
CA GLN A 124 -8.54 6.64 19.44
C GLN A 124 -8.72 7.87 18.54
N VAL A 125 -9.52 7.73 17.49
CA VAL A 125 -9.86 8.83 16.59
C VAL A 125 -10.71 9.85 17.35
N LEU A 126 -10.20 11.08 17.45
CA LEU A 126 -10.87 12.21 18.07
C LEU A 126 -11.67 13.04 17.06
N SER A 127 -11.08 13.27 15.88
CA SER A 127 -11.72 14.07 14.84
C SER A 127 -11.21 13.73 13.44
N VAL A 128 -12.02 14.08 12.44
CA VAL A 128 -11.63 14.06 11.03
C VAL A 128 -10.98 15.41 10.70
N ILE A 129 -9.78 15.38 10.13
CA ILE A 129 -9.06 16.57 9.64
C ILE A 129 -9.49 16.86 8.20
N GLY A 130 -9.59 15.82 7.37
CA GLY A 130 -10.01 15.91 5.97
C GLY A 130 -9.51 14.74 5.14
N GLY A 131 -9.33 14.93 3.84
CA GLY A 131 -8.79 13.88 2.98
C GLY A 131 -8.25 14.38 1.66
N VAL A 132 -7.27 13.66 1.12
CA VAL A 132 -6.53 14.01 -0.10
C VAL A 132 -6.65 12.89 -1.13
N GLY A 133 -6.93 13.22 -2.38
CA GLY A 133 -7.09 12.22 -3.43
C GLY A 133 -5.77 11.53 -3.80
N ILE A 134 -5.80 10.21 -3.94
CA ILE A 134 -4.73 9.41 -4.53
C ILE A 134 -5.09 9.18 -6.01
N PRO A 135 -4.23 9.56 -6.97
CA PRO A 135 -4.49 9.31 -8.38
C PRO A 135 -4.47 7.80 -8.70
N SER A 136 -5.19 7.39 -9.74
CA SER A 136 -5.07 6.04 -10.29
C SER A 136 -3.67 5.78 -10.84
N GLY A 137 -3.22 4.54 -10.82
CA GLY A 137 -1.90 4.13 -11.31
C GLY A 137 -1.02 3.51 -10.23
N GLY A 138 0.25 3.32 -10.55
CA GLY A 138 1.26 2.77 -9.64
C GLY A 138 2.43 3.74 -9.43
N GLY A 139 3.26 3.45 -8.44
CA GLY A 139 4.39 4.26 -8.01
C GLY A 139 4.10 5.07 -6.74
N THR A 140 4.93 6.08 -6.50
CA THR A 140 4.84 6.94 -5.32
C THR A 140 4.10 8.24 -5.65
N SER A 141 3.00 8.48 -4.96
CA SER A 141 2.30 9.77 -4.90
C SER A 141 2.86 10.60 -3.75
N ARG A 142 3.42 11.77 -4.07
CA ARG A 142 3.98 12.71 -3.09
C ARG A 142 3.04 13.86 -2.86
N PHE A 143 2.73 14.16 -1.61
CA PHE A 143 1.83 15.24 -1.25
C PHE A 143 2.60 16.45 -0.73
N PRO A 144 2.34 17.66 -1.27
CA PRO A 144 3.03 18.86 -0.84
C PRO A 144 2.66 19.23 0.61
N PRO A 145 3.49 20.06 1.27
CA PRO A 145 3.20 20.56 2.61
C PRO A 145 1.78 21.15 2.69
N THR A 146 0.95 20.56 3.54
CA THR A 146 -0.43 20.99 3.76
C THR A 146 -0.57 21.48 5.18
N ALA A 147 -0.97 22.75 5.34
CA ALA A 147 -1.17 23.34 6.65
C ALA A 147 -2.40 22.74 7.35
N ILE A 148 -2.24 22.37 8.62
CA ILE A 148 -3.29 21.91 9.52
C ILE A 148 -3.29 22.84 10.73
N SER A 149 -4.41 23.51 10.99
CA SER A 149 -4.62 24.34 12.17
C SER A 149 -5.41 23.58 13.23
N PHE A 150 -5.00 23.70 14.49
CA PHE A 150 -5.65 23.05 15.61
C PHE A 150 -6.41 24.07 16.48
N SER A 151 -7.48 23.63 17.12
CA SER A 151 -8.27 24.48 18.02
C SER A 151 -7.44 25.05 19.17
N ALA A 152 -7.73 26.28 19.60
CA ALA A 152 -7.14 26.89 20.79
C ALA A 152 -7.53 26.16 22.09
N SER A 153 -8.59 25.35 22.05
CA SER A 153 -9.08 24.59 23.20
C SER A 153 -8.53 23.16 23.26
N ILE A 154 -7.64 22.76 22.33
CA ILE A 154 -7.04 21.42 22.38
C ILE A 154 -6.16 21.29 23.64
N PRO A 155 -6.42 20.31 24.53
CA PRO A 155 -5.63 20.16 25.74
C PRO A 155 -4.17 19.81 25.42
N PRO A 156 -3.19 20.29 26.22
CA PRO A 156 -1.82 19.82 26.14
C PRO A 156 -1.74 18.29 26.29
N GLY A 157 -0.91 17.65 25.49
CA GLY A 157 -0.82 16.19 25.43
C GLY A 157 -0.11 15.69 24.18
N SER A 158 0.09 14.38 24.14
CA SER A 158 0.60 13.68 22.95
C SER A 158 -0.58 13.21 22.10
N TYR A 159 -0.49 13.48 20.81
CA TYR A 159 -1.48 13.16 19.81
C TYR A 159 -0.79 12.55 18.58
N TYR A 160 -1.59 12.06 17.65
CA TYR A 160 -1.11 11.61 16.35
C TYR A 160 -1.97 12.18 15.23
N VAL A 161 -1.34 12.54 14.11
CA VAL A 161 -2.03 12.67 12.83
C VAL A 161 -1.93 11.33 12.13
N ALA A 162 -3.10 10.70 11.91
CA ALA A 162 -3.20 9.42 11.23
C ALA A 162 -3.63 9.61 9.79
N LEU A 163 -3.00 8.82 8.91
CA LEU A 163 -3.20 8.76 7.48
C LEU A 163 -3.74 7.37 7.15
N PHE A 164 -4.85 7.30 6.42
CA PHE A 164 -5.41 6.04 5.93
C PHE A 164 -5.49 6.10 4.41
N ALA A 165 -4.60 5.41 3.72
CA ALA A 165 -4.76 5.21 2.29
C ALA A 165 -5.99 4.33 2.04
N ASP A 166 -6.66 4.59 0.92
CA ASP A 166 -7.96 4.00 0.61
C ASP A 166 -8.99 4.08 1.74
N ALA A 167 -9.11 5.24 2.38
CA ALA A 167 -10.01 5.44 3.51
C ALA A 167 -11.50 5.14 3.22
N ASN A 168 -11.90 5.08 1.95
CA ASN A 168 -13.26 4.76 1.52
C ASN A 168 -13.42 3.29 1.07
N GLU A 169 -12.37 2.47 1.18
CA GLU A 169 -12.35 1.02 0.84
C GLU A 169 -12.87 0.75 -0.59
N VAL A 170 -12.40 1.55 -1.56
CA VAL A 170 -12.83 1.46 -2.97
C VAL A 170 -11.87 0.64 -3.82
N ILE A 171 -10.68 0.32 -3.30
CA ILE A 171 -9.66 -0.49 -3.98
C ILE A 171 -9.46 -1.77 -3.18
N TYR A 172 -9.50 -2.92 -3.86
CA TYR A 172 -9.15 -4.20 -3.23
C TYR A 172 -7.65 -4.41 -3.34
N GLU A 173 -6.99 -4.48 -2.19
CA GLU A 173 -5.54 -4.49 -2.09
C GLU A 173 -4.99 -5.89 -1.74
N SER A 174 -3.70 -6.09 -1.97
CA SER A 174 -3.05 -7.37 -1.64
C SER A 174 -2.89 -7.56 -0.13
N ASN A 175 -2.82 -6.45 0.60
CA ASN A 175 -2.82 -6.37 2.04
C ASN A 175 -3.59 -5.11 2.45
N GLU A 176 -4.62 -5.26 3.27
CA GLU A 176 -5.43 -4.11 3.75
C GLU A 176 -4.90 -3.56 5.10
N ASN A 177 -3.88 -4.20 5.68
CA ASN A 177 -3.43 -3.92 7.04
C ASN A 177 -2.22 -2.98 7.10
N ASN A 178 -1.69 -2.53 5.96
CA ASN A 178 -0.50 -1.67 5.84
C ASN A 178 -0.79 -0.30 5.21
N ASN A 179 -2.06 0.03 4.98
CA ASN A 179 -2.52 1.30 4.40
C ASN A 179 -2.71 2.37 5.49
N VAL A 180 -1.98 2.26 6.61
CA VAL A 180 -2.08 3.17 7.77
C VAL A 180 -0.70 3.76 8.09
N GLY A 181 -0.65 5.07 8.26
CA GLY A 181 0.51 5.80 8.73
C GLY A 181 0.16 6.69 9.92
N VAL A 182 1.04 6.79 10.91
CA VAL A 182 0.86 7.67 12.07
C VAL A 182 2.08 8.57 12.26
N ILE A 183 1.82 9.85 12.51
CA ILE A 183 2.85 10.86 12.71
C ILE A 183 2.60 11.55 14.06
N PRO A 184 3.59 11.57 14.98
CA PRO A 184 3.40 12.14 16.31
C PRO A 184 3.24 13.66 16.26
N LEU A 185 2.36 14.17 17.11
CA LEU A 185 2.11 15.59 17.35
C LEU A 185 2.13 15.86 18.84
N GLN A 186 2.95 16.80 19.28
CA GLN A 186 2.97 17.24 20.68
C GLN A 186 2.27 18.59 20.83
N ILE A 187 1.25 18.63 21.68
CA ILE A 187 0.65 19.89 22.15
C ILE A 187 1.26 20.21 23.51
N THR A 188 1.96 21.32 23.59
CA THR A 188 2.56 21.84 24.84
C THR A 188 1.59 22.79 25.53
N SER A 189 1.72 22.98 26.84
CA SER A 189 0.99 24.05 27.52
C SER A 189 1.38 25.40 26.92
N ALA A 190 0.40 26.29 26.74
CA ALA A 190 0.71 27.68 26.52
C ALA A 190 1.60 28.18 27.68
N LEU A 191 2.71 28.87 27.38
CA LEU A 191 3.36 29.68 28.40
C LEU A 191 2.28 30.64 28.91
N ALA A 192 2.02 30.66 30.23
CA ALA A 192 0.94 31.43 30.81
C ALA A 192 1.03 32.92 30.40
N ALA A 193 0.25 33.30 29.39
CA ALA A 193 -0.21 34.66 29.22
C ALA A 193 -1.50 34.77 30.03
N THR A 194 -1.55 35.79 30.88
CA THR A 194 -2.56 36.05 31.89
C THR A 194 -4.00 35.91 31.35
N GLU A 195 -4.71 34.93 31.90
CA GLU A 195 -6.16 34.78 32.05
C GLU A 195 -7.09 35.26 30.92
N ALA A 196 -7.66 34.31 30.18
CA ALA A 196 -8.89 34.49 29.39
C ALA A 196 -9.89 33.35 29.68
N ALA A 197 -11.16 33.74 29.79
CA ALA A 197 -12.28 32.97 30.34
C ALA A 197 -12.60 31.64 29.61
N PRO A 198 -13.30 30.69 30.25
CA PRO A 198 -13.61 29.39 29.65
C PRO A 198 -14.59 29.56 28.49
N GLN A 199 -14.14 29.25 27.27
CA GLN A 199 -15.01 29.07 26.11
C GLN A 199 -15.19 27.57 25.84
N GLU A 200 -16.42 27.23 25.45
CA GLU A 200 -16.91 25.89 25.17
C GLU A 200 -16.02 25.14 24.17
N LEU A 201 -15.75 23.86 24.44
CA LEU A 201 -14.92 22.99 23.62
C LEU A 201 -15.60 22.70 22.28
N VAL A 202 -15.19 23.40 21.21
CA VAL A 202 -15.51 23.01 19.84
C VAL A 202 -14.22 22.56 19.13
N PRO A 203 -14.12 21.30 18.67
CA PRO A 203 -12.97 20.84 17.90
C PRO A 203 -13.11 21.34 16.45
N ASP A 204 -12.60 22.53 16.16
CA ASP A 204 -12.49 23.03 14.79
C ASP A 204 -11.06 22.82 14.29
N VAL A 205 -10.89 21.77 13.48
CA VAL A 205 -9.67 21.49 12.72
C VAL A 205 -10.05 21.65 11.25
N THR A 206 -9.39 22.57 10.56
CA THR A 206 -9.76 22.94 9.18
C THR A 206 -8.56 22.90 8.26
N LEU A 207 -8.75 22.33 7.07
CA LEU A 207 -7.78 22.42 5.96
C LEU A 207 -8.06 23.66 5.10
N PRO A 208 -7.05 24.20 4.38
CA PRO A 208 -7.27 25.14 3.29
C PRO A 208 -8.22 24.55 2.24
N SER A 209 -9.10 25.37 1.67
CA SER A 209 -10.24 24.97 0.83
C SER A 209 -9.91 24.14 -0.43
N GLU A 210 -8.65 24.08 -0.85
CA GLU A 210 -8.21 23.28 -2.01
C GLU A 210 -8.03 21.78 -1.70
N VAL A 211 -8.08 21.38 -0.41
CA VAL A 211 -7.82 20.00 0.07
C VAL A 211 -9.05 19.41 0.81
N ALA A 212 -10.23 20.01 0.65
CA ALA A 212 -11.45 19.63 1.36
C ALA A 212 -12.44 18.89 0.44
N GLY A 213 -12.18 17.62 0.13
CA GLY A 213 -13.11 16.87 -0.72
C GLY A 213 -12.82 15.39 -0.87
N GLY A 214 -12.78 14.62 0.22
CA GLY A 214 -12.56 13.17 0.08
C GLY A 214 -13.06 12.30 1.23
N ALA A 215 -12.63 12.57 2.47
CA ALA A 215 -13.00 11.74 3.62
C ALA A 215 -14.12 12.44 4.42
N ARG A 216 -15.32 11.83 4.46
CA ARG A 216 -16.46 12.38 5.22
C ARG A 216 -16.80 11.58 6.48
N ASN A 217 -16.34 10.32 6.56
CA ASN A 217 -16.59 9.46 7.71
C ASN A 217 -15.27 8.92 8.25
N PRO A 218 -15.12 8.79 9.58
CA PRO A 218 -14.10 7.92 10.12
C PRO A 218 -14.30 6.53 9.52
N PRO A 219 -13.22 5.80 9.24
CA PRO A 219 -13.35 4.52 8.58
C PRO A 219 -14.03 3.54 9.61
N PRO A 220 -14.60 2.37 9.22
CA PRO A 220 -15.22 1.37 10.14
C PRO A 220 -14.35 0.76 11.27
N GLY A 221 -14.85 0.79 12.51
CA GLY A 221 -14.15 0.71 13.82
C GLY A 221 -13.06 -0.32 14.19
N ASP A 222 -12.39 -1.02 13.27
CA ASP A 222 -11.29 -1.97 13.56
C ASP A 222 -9.86 -1.37 13.45
N TYR A 223 -9.69 -0.04 13.34
CA TYR A 223 -8.37 0.60 13.11
C TYR A 223 -7.32 0.38 14.18
N VAL A 224 -7.73 0.19 15.43
CA VAL A 224 -6.79 -0.11 16.52
C VAL A 224 -6.00 -1.38 16.20
N GLN A 225 -6.60 -2.34 15.48
CA GLN A 225 -5.91 -3.56 15.04
C GLN A 225 -4.95 -3.32 13.88
N ARG A 226 -5.23 -2.35 12.99
CA ARG A 226 -4.32 -1.97 11.88
C ARG A 226 -3.13 -1.13 12.34
N LEU A 227 -3.19 -0.58 13.56
CA LEU A 227 -2.18 0.31 14.13
C LEU A 227 -1.09 -0.43 14.94
N ALA A 228 -1.33 -1.67 15.37
CA ALA A 228 -0.35 -2.49 16.07
C ALA A 228 0.28 -3.52 15.12
N PRO A 229 1.61 -3.62 14.89
CA PRO A 229 2.78 -2.92 15.45
C PRO A 229 3.47 -2.06 14.38
N GLN A 230 2.79 -1.06 13.83
CA GLN A 230 3.43 -0.18 12.84
C GLN A 230 4.30 0.82 13.60
N GLU A 231 5.61 0.83 13.35
CA GLU A 231 6.49 1.88 13.86
C GLU A 231 5.98 3.22 13.32
N ALA A 232 5.93 4.25 14.17
CA ALA A 232 5.65 5.61 13.72
C ALA A 232 6.54 5.92 12.52
N LEU A 233 6.00 6.57 11.48
CA LEU A 233 6.80 6.95 10.31
C LEU A 233 7.97 7.80 10.80
N SER A 234 9.14 7.19 10.86
CA SER A 234 10.30 7.74 11.53
C SER A 234 11.04 8.66 10.57
N VAL A 235 11.33 9.86 11.07
CA VAL A 235 12.08 10.89 10.37
C VAL A 235 13.55 10.50 10.42
N GLU A 236 14.06 9.81 9.40
CA GLU A 236 15.51 9.82 9.14
C GLU A 236 15.85 11.10 8.38
N THR A 237 16.18 12.15 9.13
CA THR A 237 16.93 13.28 8.59
C THR A 237 18.32 12.77 8.17
N HIS A 238 18.58 12.73 6.86
CA HIS A 238 19.94 12.66 6.31
C HIS A 238 20.63 14.02 6.41
#